data_AF-A0A931LH06-F1
#
_entry.id   AF-A0A931LH06-F1
#
_cell.length_a   1.000
_cell.length_b   1.000
_cell.length_c   1.000
_cell.angle_alpha   90.00
_cell.angle_beta   90.00
_cell.angle_gamma   90.00
#
_symmetry.space_group_name_H-M   'P 1'
#
loop_
_entity.id
_entity.type
_entity.pdbx_description
1 polymer ?
#
loop_
_entity_poly.entity_id
_entity_poly.type
_entity_poly.pdbx_seq_one_letter_code
_entity_poly.pdbx_strand_id
1 'polypeptide(L)'
;MTTAATGHKHPDYMKIFWALAILTAVELAVVFMPLAKLMIGAMLVVLAVWKAALVAMYFMHLRFETKTLGWIAVTPLAIATLLVFLLLPDGMAVDHKTQGAKPAASGPAKPAASAPAKP
;
A
#
# COMPACT_ATOMS: atom_id res chain seq x y z
N MET A 1 -57.74 -1.58 9.39
CA MET A 1 -56.72 -1.44 10.44
C MET A 1 -55.36 -1.63 9.76
N THR A 2 -54.54 -0.58 9.76
CA THR A 2 -53.33 -0.43 8.94
C THR A 2 -52.16 -1.16 9.61
N THR A 3 -51.57 -2.16 8.94
CA THR A 3 -50.39 -2.87 9.44
C THR A 3 -49.16 -1.99 9.23
N ALA A 4 -48.58 -1.48 10.33
CA ALA A 4 -47.31 -0.76 10.31
C ALA A 4 -46.18 -1.72 9.93
N ALA A 5 -45.52 -1.47 8.79
CA ALA A 5 -44.29 -2.16 8.42
C ALA A 5 -43.17 -1.70 9.37
N THR A 6 -42.78 -2.55 10.31
CA THR A 6 -41.61 -2.37 11.17
C THR A 6 -40.36 -2.31 10.28
N GLY A 7 -39.80 -1.11 10.13
CA GLY A 7 -38.54 -0.90 9.42
C GLY A 7 -37.40 -1.64 10.12
N HIS A 8 -36.96 -2.75 9.52
CA HIS A 8 -35.79 -3.49 9.98
C HIS A 8 -34.55 -2.61 9.85
N LYS A 9 -33.98 -2.23 11.00
CA LYS A 9 -32.77 -1.40 11.12
C LYS A 9 -31.57 -2.21 10.64
N HIS A 10 -31.33 -2.21 9.33
CA HIS A 10 -30.16 -2.85 8.75
C HIS A 10 -28.89 -2.24 9.38
N PRO A 11 -27.86 -3.06 9.70
CA PRO A 11 -26.57 -2.50 10.07
C PRO A 11 -26.10 -1.58 8.93
N ASP A 12 -25.67 -0.36 9.26
CA ASP A 12 -25.28 0.65 8.27
C ASP A 12 -23.93 0.30 7.62
N TYR A 13 -23.83 -0.84 6.92
CA TYR A 13 -22.63 -1.27 6.19
C TYR A 13 -22.14 -0.20 5.22
N MET A 14 -23.03 0.65 4.71
CA MET A 14 -22.65 1.80 3.88
C MET A 14 -21.83 2.85 4.63
N LYS A 15 -22.06 3.06 5.94
CA LYS A 15 -21.21 3.97 6.72
C LYS A 15 -19.79 3.43 6.85
N ILE A 16 -19.62 2.13 7.07
CA ILE A 16 -18.27 1.53 7.17
C ILE A 16 -17.58 1.51 5.81
N PHE A 17 -18.32 1.21 4.73
CA PHE A 17 -17.79 1.32 3.37
C PHE A 17 -17.23 2.71 3.10
N TRP A 18 -18.01 3.76 3.40
CA TRP A 18 -17.54 5.14 3.24
C TRP A 18 -16.34 5.47 4.15
N ALA A 19 -16.33 4.98 5.39
CA ALA A 19 -15.18 5.17 6.28
C ALA A 19 -13.90 4.53 5.71
N LEU A 20 -14.00 3.31 5.16
CA LEU A 20 -12.88 2.62 4.51
C LEU A 20 -12.42 3.37 3.26
N ALA A 21 -13.36 3.84 2.42
CA ALA A 21 -13.07 4.61 1.23
C ALA A 21 -12.33 5.93 1.55
N ILE A 22 -12.80 6.67 2.57
CA ILE A 22 -12.14 7.88 3.05
C ILE A 22 -10.73 7.55 3.54
N LEU A 23 -10.56 6.47 4.32
CA LEU A 23 -9.25 6.08 4.81
C LEU A 23 -8.29 5.72 3.66
N THR A 24 -8.78 5.19 2.54
CA THR A 24 -7.96 4.96 1.33
C THR A 24 -7.61 6.26 0.63
N ALA A 25 -8.55 7.20 0.52
CA ALA A 25 -8.25 8.53 -0.02
C ALA A 25 -7.17 9.26 0.83
N VAL A 26 -7.23 9.13 2.15
CA VAL A 26 -6.23 9.68 3.07
C VAL A 26 -4.86 9.05 2.83
N GLU A 27 -4.76 7.72 2.66
CA GLU A 27 -3.49 7.07 2.31
C GLU A 27 -2.89 7.66 1.04
N LEU A 28 -3.68 7.80 -0.03
CA LEU A 28 -3.20 8.38 -1.27
C LEU A 28 -2.67 9.80 -1.05
N ALA A 29 -3.40 10.63 -0.31
CA ALA A 29 -2.94 11.98 0.02
C ALA A 29 -1.61 11.98 0.80
N VAL A 30 -1.42 11.04 1.74
CA VAL A 30 -0.17 10.90 2.50
C VAL A 30 0.99 10.48 1.60
N VAL A 31 0.77 9.63 0.59
CA VAL A 31 1.81 9.23 -0.37
C VAL A 31 2.30 10.39 -1.22
N PHE A 32 1.42 11.33 -1.58
CA PHE A 32 1.79 12.50 -2.39
C PHE A 32 2.44 13.63 -1.57
N MET A 33 2.51 13.51 -0.24
CA MET A 33 3.14 14.53 0.60
C MET A 33 4.68 14.43 0.53
N PRO A 34 5.42 15.55 0.48
CA PRO A 34 6.89 15.54 0.42
C PRO A 34 7.52 15.25 1.79
N LEU A 35 7.19 14.11 2.38
CA LEU A 35 7.74 13.62 3.65
C LEU A 35 8.86 12.59 3.41
N ALA A 36 9.63 12.30 4.46
CA ALA A 36 10.63 11.23 4.41
C ALA A 36 9.96 9.88 4.10
N LYS A 37 10.54 9.09 3.18
CA LYS A 37 9.99 7.79 2.74
C LYS A 37 9.69 6.84 3.91
N LEU A 38 10.53 6.85 4.94
CA LEU A 38 10.33 6.03 6.14
C LEU A 38 9.08 6.46 6.94
N MET A 39 8.84 7.77 7.05
CA MET A 39 7.67 8.33 7.74
C MET A 39 6.38 8.04 6.97
N ILE A 40 6.40 8.19 5.65
CA ILE A 40 5.29 7.81 4.77
C ILE A 40 4.98 6.32 4.97
N GLY A 41 5.99 5.46 4.87
CA GLY A 41 5.83 4.01 5.07
C GLY A 41 5.21 3.67 6.44
N ALA A 42 5.70 4.28 7.52
CA ALA A 42 5.13 4.07 8.85
C ALA A 42 3.66 4.51 8.95
N MET A 43 3.30 5.68 8.39
CA MET A 43 1.90 6.15 8.37
C MET A 43 1.01 5.21 7.56
N LEU A 44 1.46 4.73 6.40
CA LEU A 44 0.70 3.79 5.57
C LEU A 44 0.46 2.47 6.29
N VAL A 45 1.45 1.95 7.02
CA VAL A 45 1.27 0.73 7.82
C VAL A 45 0.21 0.93 8.90
N VAL A 46 0.24 2.06 9.61
CA VAL A 46 -0.77 2.38 10.64
C VAL A 46 -2.17 2.48 10.02
N LEU A 47 -2.31 3.18 8.88
CA LEU A 47 -3.58 3.31 8.17
C LEU A 47 -4.11 1.95 7.66
N ALA A 48 -3.21 1.08 7.17
CA ALA A 48 -3.55 -0.26 6.71
C ALA A 48 -4.04 -1.16 7.87
N VAL A 49 -3.36 -1.11 9.03
CA VAL A 49 -3.78 -1.85 10.23
C VAL A 49 -5.14 -1.36 10.73
N TRP A 50 -5.39 -0.05 10.71
CA TRP A 50 -6.68 0.51 11.09
C TRP A 50 -7.82 0.04 10.18
N LYS A 51 -7.59 0.02 8.87
CA LYS A 51 -8.48 -0.58 7.86
C LYS A 51 -8.80 -2.03 8.20
N ALA A 52 -7.76 -2.84 8.45
CA ALA A 52 -7.92 -4.25 8.78
C ALA A 52 -8.75 -4.43 10.06
N ALA A 53 -8.53 -3.59 11.08
CA ALA A 53 -9.31 -3.62 12.32
C ALA A 53 -10.79 -3.27 12.09
N LEU A 54 -11.10 -2.26 11.27
CA LEU A 54 -12.47 -1.91 10.89
C LEU A 54 -13.14 -3.05 10.10
N VAL A 55 -12.43 -3.65 9.14
CA VAL A 55 -12.95 -4.81 8.40
C VAL A 55 -13.20 -6.00 9.34
N ALA A 56 -12.28 -6.29 10.26
CA ALA A 56 -12.42 -7.37 11.23
C ALA A 56 -13.62 -7.17 12.19
N MET A 57 -13.82 -5.94 12.68
CA MET A 57 -14.93 -5.63 13.60
C MET A 57 -16.29 -5.60 12.90
N TYR A 58 -16.38 -5.02 11.70
CA TYR A 58 -17.68 -4.73 11.06
C TYR A 58 -18.07 -5.70 9.95
N PHE A 59 -17.12 -6.23 9.18
CA PHE A 59 -17.40 -7.17 8.08
C PHE A 59 -17.19 -8.65 8.48
N MET A 60 -16.32 -8.93 9.46
CA MET A 60 -16.06 -10.30 9.91
C MET A 60 -16.81 -10.74 11.17
N HIS A 61 -17.63 -9.90 11.79
CA HIS A 61 -18.53 -10.33 12.87
C HIS A 61 -17.82 -11.13 13.99
N LEU A 62 -16.56 -10.77 14.34
CA LEU A 62 -15.77 -11.43 15.39
C LEU A 62 -16.43 -11.39 16.79
N ARG A 63 -17.60 -10.77 16.92
CA ARG A 63 -18.39 -10.76 18.14
C ARG A 63 -19.30 -11.99 18.32
N PHE A 64 -19.52 -12.81 17.29
CA PHE A 64 -20.52 -13.90 17.41
C PHE A 64 -19.99 -15.34 17.32
N GLU A 65 -18.93 -15.67 16.58
CA GLU A 65 -18.15 -16.92 16.75
C GLU A 65 -16.74 -16.77 16.16
N THR A 66 -15.72 -16.69 17.02
CA THR A 66 -14.41 -16.05 16.71
C THR A 66 -13.40 -16.91 15.96
N LYS A 67 -13.48 -18.24 16.04
CA LYS A 67 -12.36 -19.09 15.61
C LYS A 67 -12.34 -19.33 14.10
N THR A 68 -13.42 -19.85 13.52
CA THR A 68 -13.43 -20.24 12.09
C THR A 68 -13.30 -19.04 11.15
N LEU A 69 -14.01 -17.93 11.40
CA LEU A 69 -13.89 -16.73 10.57
C LEU A 69 -12.53 -16.02 10.75
N GLY A 70 -11.96 -16.06 11.95
CA GLY A 70 -10.61 -15.55 12.21
C GLY A 70 -9.55 -16.30 11.40
N TRP A 71 -9.65 -17.62 11.27
CA TRP A 71 -8.73 -18.41 10.45
C TRP A 71 -8.80 -18.05 8.96
N ILE A 72 -9.99 -17.76 8.42
CA ILE A 72 -10.17 -17.28 7.04
C ILE A 72 -9.53 -15.90 6.85
N ALA A 73 -9.56 -15.03 7.87
CA ALA A 73 -8.90 -13.72 7.84
C ALA A 73 -7.37 -13.82 7.94
N VAL A 74 -6.89 -14.75 8.77
CA VAL A 74 -5.47 -14.98 9.00
C VAL A 74 -4.81 -15.62 7.79
N THR A 75 -5.53 -16.45 7.03
CA THR A 75 -5.00 -17.12 5.83
C THR A 75 -4.39 -16.13 4.81
N PRO A 76 -5.12 -15.11 4.30
CA PRO A 76 -4.54 -14.13 3.37
C PRO A 76 -3.46 -13.28 4.04
N LEU A 77 -3.56 -13.00 5.35
CA LEU A 77 -2.54 -12.24 6.07
C LEU A 77 -1.22 -13.02 6.20
N ALA A 78 -1.30 -14.32 6.46
CA ALA A 78 -0.17 -15.24 6.52
C ALA A 78 0.49 -15.39 5.15
N ILE A 79 -0.31 -15.56 4.09
CA ILE A 79 0.18 -15.59 2.71
C ILE A 79 0.88 -14.28 2.34
N ALA A 80 0.28 -13.13 2.67
CA ALA A 80 0.90 -11.82 2.43
C ALA A 80 2.23 -11.66 3.17
N THR A 81 2.28 -12.11 4.43
CA THR A 81 3.52 -12.08 5.24
C THR A 81 4.60 -12.97 4.62
N LEU A 82 4.25 -14.19 4.22
CA LEU A 82 5.16 -15.10 3.51
C LEU A 82 5.70 -14.45 2.23
N LEU A 83 4.81 -13.89 1.40
CA LEU A 83 5.18 -13.20 0.16
C LEU A 83 6.16 -12.05 0.41
N VAL A 84 5.94 -11.25 1.47
CA VAL A 84 6.88 -10.18 1.85
C VAL A 84 8.25 -10.76 2.16
N PHE A 85 8.34 -11.80 2.99
CA PHE A 85 9.62 -12.43 3.33
C PHE A 85 10.33 -13.09 2.14
N LEU A 86 9.57 -13.67 1.21
CA LEU A 86 10.12 -14.28 -0.01
C LEU A 86 10.61 -13.22 -1.00
N LEU A 87 9.89 -12.11 -1.14
CA LEU A 87 10.17 -11.08 -2.14
C LEU A 87 11.22 -10.04 -1.66
N LEU A 88 11.33 -9.80 -0.35
CA LEU A 88 12.33 -8.90 0.22
C LEU A 88 13.78 -9.21 -0.22
N PRO A 89 14.29 -10.46 -0.10
CA PRO A 89 15.65 -10.78 -0.54
C PRO A 89 15.83 -10.65 -2.06
N ASP A 90 14.80 -10.95 -2.86
CA ASP A 90 14.83 -10.82 -4.32
C ASP A 90 14.90 -9.33 -4.75
N GLY A 91 14.09 -8.47 -4.12
CA GLY A 91 14.11 -7.02 -4.33
C GLY A 91 15.45 -6.38 -3.93
N MET A 92 15.99 -6.74 -2.76
CA MET A 92 17.30 -6.25 -2.31
C MET A 92 18.44 -6.74 -3.21
N ALA A 93 18.34 -7.96 -3.74
CA ALA A 93 19.30 -8.48 -4.71
C ALA A 93 19.21 -7.73 -6.07
N VAL A 94 18.02 -7.27 -6.46
CA VAL A 94 17.81 -6.47 -7.68
C VAL A 94 18.38 -5.06 -7.59
N ASP A 95 18.27 -4.39 -6.44
CA ASP A 95 18.85 -3.05 -6.23
C ASP A 95 20.38 -3.07 -6.38
N HIS A 96 21.03 -4.13 -5.90
CA HIS A 96 22.47 -4.34 -6.09
C HIS A 96 22.88 -4.57 -7.55
N LYS A 97 22.01 -5.19 -8.36
CA LYS A 97 22.29 -5.47 -9.78
C LYS A 97 22.04 -4.27 -10.69
N THR A 98 21.12 -3.39 -10.31
CA THR A 98 20.75 -2.19 -11.09
C THR A 98 21.72 -1.03 -10.89
N GLN A 99 22.38 -0.93 -9.73
CA GLN A 99 23.46 0.07 -9.51
C GLN A 99 24.75 -0.27 -10.29
N GLY A 100 25.01 -1.55 -10.56
CA GLY A 100 26.14 -1.99 -11.41
C GLY A 100 25.95 -1.70 -12.91
N ALA A 101 24.72 -1.41 -13.32
CA ALA A 101 24.38 -0.98 -14.67
C ALA A 101 24.09 0.53 -14.72
N LYS A 102 24.94 1.35 -14.08
CA LYS A 102 24.98 2.79 -14.38
C LYS A 102 25.17 2.92 -15.90
N PRO A 103 24.24 3.57 -16.63
CA PRO A 103 24.35 3.68 -18.07
C PRO A 103 25.63 4.44 -18.39
N ALA A 104 26.50 3.83 -19.19
CA ALA A 104 27.68 4.43 -19.79
C ALA A 104 27.30 5.50 -20.83
N ALA A 105 26.40 6.42 -20.45
CA ALA A 105 25.85 7.48 -21.26
C ALA A 105 25.77 8.77 -20.44
N SER A 106 26.92 9.28 -19.98
CA SER A 106 27.08 10.71 -19.66
C SER A 106 28.54 11.07 -19.40
N GLY A 107 29.20 11.61 -20.44
CA GLY A 107 30.31 12.56 -20.32
C GLY A 107 31.59 12.21 -21.13
N PRO A 108 32.29 13.22 -21.66
CA PRO A 108 31.85 14.32 -22.50
C PRO A 108 32.36 14.12 -23.94
N ALA A 109 31.61 14.57 -24.95
CA ALA A 109 32.18 14.78 -26.28
C ALA A 109 33.28 15.85 -26.14
N LYS A 110 34.53 15.42 -26.10
CA LYS A 110 35.70 16.30 -26.14
C LYS A 110 35.55 17.21 -27.37
N PRO A 111 35.51 18.54 -27.20
CA PRO A 111 35.51 19.43 -28.37
C PRO A 111 36.88 19.25 -29.02
N ALA A 112 36.91 18.66 -30.21
CA ALA A 112 38.08 18.69 -31.07
C ALA A 112 38.28 20.16 -31.45
N ALA A 113 39.09 20.83 -30.63
CA ALA A 113 39.49 22.19 -30.79
C ALA A 113 40.13 22.36 -32.18
N SER A 114 39.47 23.20 -32.96
CA SER A 114 40.03 23.97 -34.05
C SER A 114 41.35 24.64 -33.64
N ALA A 115 42.41 24.47 -34.43
CA ALA A 115 43.46 25.47 -34.70
C ALA A 115 44.44 24.91 -35.77
N PRO A 116 45.20 25.76 -36.51
CA PRO A 116 44.73 26.67 -37.54
C PRO A 116 45.49 26.46 -38.88
N ALA A 117 45.10 27.23 -39.89
CA ALA A 117 45.58 27.18 -41.26
C ALA A 117 46.94 27.87 -41.51
N LYS A 118 47.61 27.37 -42.57
CA LYS A 118 48.40 28.08 -43.62
C LYS A 118 49.85 28.53 -43.33
N PRO A 119 50.65 28.89 -44.36
CA PRO A 119 50.36 28.95 -45.81
C PRO A 119 50.63 27.67 -46.61
#